data_AF-A0A7X7JHL3-F1
#
_entry.id   AF-A0A7X7JHL3-F1
#
_cell.length_a   1.000
_cell.length_b   1.000
_cell.length_c   1.000
_cell.angle_alpha   90.00
_cell.angle_beta   90.00
_cell.angle_gamma   90.00
#
_symmetry.space_group_name_H-M   'P 1'
#
loop_
_entity.id
_entity.type
_entity.pdbx_description
1 polymer ?
#
loop_
_entity_poly.entity_id
_entity_poly.type
_entity_poly.pdbx_seq_one_letter_code
_entity_poly.pdbx_strand_id
1 'polypeptide(L)'
;FVEHDMDVIRDISDWVVVMAQGSVIAEAPPDALSSDPAVVDAYLGSHHDQALEFDDEGNPVGATAELADALADAEAQTLEAGGDLSDPDAASTDATATTLEKP
;
A
#
# COMPACT_ATOMS: atom_id res chain seq x y z
N PHE A 1 5.84 -13.72 -21.28
CA PHE A 1 5.77 -12.25 -21.42
C PHE A 1 5.43 -11.68 -20.05
N VAL A 2 5.91 -10.48 -19.73
CA VAL A 2 5.70 -9.84 -18.41
C VAL A 2 5.18 -8.44 -18.68
N GLU A 3 4.06 -8.09 -18.06
CA GLU A 3 3.41 -6.78 -18.20
C GLU A 3 2.78 -6.29 -16.90
N HIS A 4 2.45 -5.01 -16.92
CA HIS A 4 1.73 -4.32 -15.85
C HIS A 4 0.35 -3.80 -16.27
N ASP A 5 0.03 -3.80 -17.57
CA ASP A 5 -1.26 -3.38 -18.10
C ASP A 5 -2.27 -4.54 -18.07
N MET A 6 -3.34 -4.40 -17.28
CA MET A 6 -4.35 -5.45 -17.09
C MET A 6 -5.22 -5.66 -18.33
N ASP A 7 -5.43 -4.65 -19.17
CA ASP A 7 -6.22 -4.79 -20.39
C ASP A 7 -5.43 -5.62 -21.42
N VAL A 8 -4.13 -5.34 -21.57
CA VAL A 8 -3.24 -6.13 -22.42
C VAL A 8 -3.12 -7.58 -21.92
N ILE A 9 -3.03 -7.78 -20.60
CA ILE A 9 -2.95 -9.12 -20.01
C ILE A 9 -4.23 -9.92 -20.28
N ARG A 10 -5.40 -9.29 -20.14
CA ARG A 10 -6.70 -9.94 -20.38
C ARG A 10 -6.90 -10.33 -21.84
N ASP A 11 -6.43 -9.52 -22.79
CA ASP A 11 -6.66 -9.76 -24.21
C ASP A 11 -5.80 -10.89 -24.80
N ILE A 12 -4.63 -11.17 -24.20
CA ILE A 12 -3.60 -12.03 -24.83
C ILE A 12 -3.31 -13.31 -24.03
N SER A 13 -3.64 -13.35 -22.73
CA SER A 13 -3.17 -14.44 -21.84
C SER A 13 -4.29 -15.39 -21.42
N ASP A 14 -4.08 -16.69 -21.58
CA ASP A 14 -5.00 -17.73 -21.06
C ASP A 14 -4.77 -18.02 -19.56
N TRP A 15 -3.55 -17.79 -19.07
CA TRP A 15 -3.13 -18.06 -17.69
C TRP A 15 -2.08 -17.04 -17.26
N VAL A 16 -2.18 -16.59 -16.01
CA VAL A 16 -1.30 -15.56 -15.45
C VAL A 16 -0.78 -16.00 -14.09
N VAL A 17 0.50 -15.71 -13.86
CA VAL A 17 1.18 -15.91 -12.58
C VAL A 17 1.63 -14.54 -12.08
N VAL A 18 1.23 -14.18 -10.86
CA VAL A 18 1.58 -12.91 -10.22
C VAL A 18 2.62 -13.18 -9.13
N MET A 19 3.67 -12.37 -9.12
CA MET A 19 4.74 -12.47 -8.11
C MET A 19 4.94 -11.15 -7.38
N ALA A 20 5.12 -11.23 -6.06
CA ALA A 20 5.51 -10.12 -5.20
C ALA A 20 6.62 -10.57 -4.26
N GLN A 21 7.61 -9.69 -4.02
CA GLN A 21 8.79 -9.96 -3.19
C GLN A 21 9.47 -11.33 -3.47
N GLY A 22 9.57 -11.70 -4.75
CA GLY A 22 10.25 -12.94 -5.18
C GLY A 22 9.45 -14.23 -4.95
N SER A 23 8.19 -14.13 -4.53
CA SER A 23 7.29 -15.28 -4.33
C SER A 23 6.04 -15.16 -5.21
N VAL A 24 5.44 -16.29 -5.57
CA VAL A 24 4.16 -16.32 -6.28
C VAL A 24 3.05 -16.02 -5.28
N ILE A 25 2.20 -15.04 -5.61
CA ILE A 25 1.07 -14.63 -4.78
C ILE A 25 -0.28 -15.07 -5.36
N ALA A 26 -0.38 -15.24 -6.68
CA ALA A 26 -1.59 -15.72 -7.34
C ALA A 26 -1.27 -16.42 -8.67
N GLU A 27 -2.06 -17.45 -9.01
CA GLU A 27 -2.05 -18.10 -10.32
C GLU A 27 -3.49 -18.36 -10.75
N ALA A 28 -3.95 -17.66 -11.78
CA ALA A 28 -5.34 -17.73 -12.21
C ALA A 28 -5.52 -17.20 -13.65
N PRO A 29 -6.69 -17.43 -14.28
CA PRO A 29 -7.08 -16.71 -15.49
C PRO A 29 -7.16 -15.18 -15.25
N PRO A 30 -6.97 -14.34 -16.28
CA PRO A 30 -6.89 -12.88 -16.14
C PRO A 30 -8.10 -12.26 -15.45
N ASP A 31 -9.30 -12.79 -15.73
CA ASP A 31 -10.55 -12.26 -15.19
C ASP A 31 -10.68 -12.44 -13.66
N ALA A 32 -9.97 -13.40 -13.08
CA ALA A 32 -10.00 -13.68 -11.65
C ALA A 32 -8.99 -12.83 -10.85
N LEU A 33 -7.96 -12.28 -11.50
CA LEU A 33 -6.88 -11.57 -10.82
C LEU A 33 -7.27 -10.19 -10.30
N SER A 34 -8.16 -9.47 -11.00
CA SER A 34 -8.55 -8.10 -10.61
C SER A 34 -9.30 -8.02 -9.28
N SER A 35 -9.84 -9.15 -8.82
CA SER A 35 -10.58 -9.26 -7.56
C SER A 35 -9.76 -9.93 -6.46
N ASP A 36 -8.53 -10.37 -6.76
CA ASP A 36 -7.64 -10.99 -5.77
C ASP A 36 -6.98 -9.89 -4.93
N PRO A 37 -7.26 -9.81 -3.61
CA PRO A 37 -6.72 -8.77 -2.75
C PRO A 37 -5.18 -8.74 -2.75
N ALA A 38 -4.51 -9.91 -2.81
CA ALA A 38 -3.06 -9.95 -2.80
C ALA A 38 -2.47 -9.35 -4.09
N VAL A 39 -3.16 -9.54 -5.22
CA VAL A 39 -2.77 -8.95 -6.51
C VAL A 39 -3.01 -7.44 -6.50
N VAL A 40 -4.15 -7.00 -5.97
CA VAL A 40 -4.50 -5.58 -5.84
C VAL A 40 -3.50 -4.88 -4.94
N ASP A 41 -3.20 -5.43 -3.76
CA ASP A 41 -2.22 -4.89 -2.82
C ASP A 41 -0.82 -4.83 -3.44
N ALA A 42 -0.41 -5.87 -4.18
CA ALA A 42 0.88 -5.88 -4.86
C ALA A 42 0.97 -4.85 -6.00
N TYR A 43 -0.17 -4.46 -6.60
CA TYR A 43 -0.22 -3.50 -7.70
C TYR A 43 -0.40 -2.04 -7.24
N LEU A 44 -1.26 -1.80 -6.25
CA LEU A 44 -1.65 -0.47 -5.76
C LEU A 44 -0.97 -0.07 -4.45
N GLY A 45 -0.42 -1.04 -3.71
CA GLY A 45 0.10 -0.86 -2.36
C GLY A 45 -0.95 -1.08 -1.27
N SER A 46 -0.51 -1.52 -0.08
CA SER A 46 -1.34 -1.93 1.07
C SER A 46 -2.20 -0.82 1.70
N HIS A 47 -2.03 0.43 1.26
CA HIS A 47 -2.73 1.60 1.79
C HIS A 47 -3.62 2.28 0.75
N HIS A 48 -3.91 1.61 -0.36
CA HIS A 48 -4.72 2.17 -1.44
C HIS A 48 -6.15 2.56 -1.02
N ASP A 49 -6.72 1.88 -0.03
CA ASP A 49 -8.09 2.15 0.45
C ASP A 49 -8.21 3.37 1.39
N GLN A 50 -7.10 4.05 1.71
CA GLN A 50 -7.14 5.21 2.59
C GLN A 50 -7.72 6.43 1.87
N ALA A 51 -8.81 6.96 2.41
CA ALA A 51 -9.37 8.23 1.95
C ALA A 51 -8.49 9.38 2.45
N LEU A 52 -7.75 9.99 1.53
CA LEU A 52 -6.91 11.16 1.80
C LEU A 52 -7.68 12.44 1.44
N GLU A 53 -7.60 13.43 2.32
CA GLU A 53 -8.28 14.73 2.19
C GLU A 53 -7.25 15.85 1.96
N PHE A 54 -7.50 16.66 0.92
CA PHE A 54 -6.66 17.80 0.56
C PHE A 54 -7.51 19.04 0.27
N ASP A 55 -6.96 20.23 0.51
CA ASP A 55 -7.56 21.51 0.10
C ASP A 55 -7.38 21.78 -1.41
N ASP A 56 -7.93 22.91 -1.88
CA ASP A 56 -7.85 23.32 -3.29
C ASP A 56 -6.41 23.62 -3.76
N GLU A 57 -5.51 23.91 -2.81
CA GLU A 57 -4.08 24.11 -3.04
C GLU A 57 -3.28 22.79 -2.97
N GLY A 58 -3.92 21.66 -2.64
CA GLY A 58 -3.32 20.33 -2.56
C GLY A 58 -2.60 20.05 -1.23
N ASN A 59 -2.81 20.86 -0.19
CA ASN A 59 -2.27 20.60 1.14
C ASN A 59 -3.15 19.58 1.88
N PRO A 60 -2.56 18.66 2.66
CA PRO A 60 -3.34 17.72 3.44
C PRO A 60 -4.17 18.45 4.50
N VAL A 61 -5.41 18.01 4.71
CA VAL A 61 -6.32 18.59 5.71
C VAL A 61 -6.95 17.50 6.57
N GLY A 62 -7.59 17.91 7.67
CA GLY A 62 -8.30 16.98 8.56
C GLY A 62 -7.40 15.87 9.08
N ALA A 63 -7.87 14.63 8.99
CA ALA A 63 -7.12 13.45 9.43
C ALA A 63 -5.84 13.23 8.61
N THR A 64 -5.80 13.65 7.35
CA THR A 64 -4.60 13.53 6.50
C THR A 64 -3.49 14.47 6.95
N ALA A 65 -3.83 15.67 7.45
CA ALA A 65 -2.84 16.58 8.03
C ALA A 65 -2.21 15.99 9.29
N GLU A 66 -3.03 15.42 10.18
CA GLU A 66 -2.53 14.76 11.41
C GLU A 66 -1.61 13.58 11.08
N LEU A 67 -1.96 12.79 10.05
CA LEU A 67 -1.14 11.68 9.58
C LEU A 67 0.20 12.16 8.99
N ALA A 68 0.18 13.25 8.22
CA ALA A 68 1.36 13.85 7.62
C ALA A 68 2.32 14.40 8.69
N ASP A 69 1.80 15.08 9.72
CA ASP A 69 2.58 15.55 10.85
C ASP A 69 3.21 14.38 11.62
N ALA A 70 2.43 13.32 11.89
CA ALA A 70 2.93 12.13 12.57
C ALA A 70 4.04 11.42 11.77
N LEU A 71 3.92 11.37 10.44
CA LEU A 71 4.95 10.80 9.57
C LEU A 71 6.24 11.64 9.61
N ALA A 72 6.12 12.97 9.54
CA ALA A 72 7.28 13.87 9.63
C ALA A 72 8.02 13.72 10.97
N ASP A 73 7.28 13.58 12.07
CA ASP A 73 7.85 13.30 13.39
C ASP A 73 8.55 11.93 13.44
N ALA A 74 7.98 10.90 12.81
CA ALA A 74 8.56 9.55 12.76
C ALA A 74 9.85 9.52 11.90
N GLU A 75 9.86 10.22 10.77
CA GLU A 75 11.05 10.37 9.93
C GLU A 75 12.18 11.08 10.70
N ALA A 76 11.86 12.17 11.41
CA ALA A 76 12.82 12.90 12.23
C ALA A 76 13.41 12.00 13.32
N GLN A 77 12.57 11.26 14.05
CA GLN A 77 13.02 10.30 15.08
C GLN A 77 13.92 9.21 14.49
N THR A 78 13.59 8.69 13.31
CA THR A 78 14.39 7.67 12.62
C THR A 78 15.78 8.21 12.28
N LEU A 79 15.85 9.43 11.74
CA LEU A 79 17.13 10.09 11.45
C LEU A 79 17.96 10.36 12.71
N GLU A 80 17.33 10.84 13.78
CA GLU A 80 18.00 11.09 15.06
C GLU A 80 18.56 9.81 15.70
N ALA A 81 17.85 8.69 15.53
CA ALA A 81 18.31 7.37 15.94
C ALA A 81 19.39 6.78 15.02
N GLY A 82 19.71 7.43 13.89
CA GLY A 82 20.64 6.95 12.87
C GLY A 82 20.08 5.80 12.03
N GLY A 83 18.76 5.69 11.93
CA GLY A 83 18.07 4.71 11.09
C GLY A 83 18.11 5.06 9.59
N ASP A 84 17.74 4.09 8.76
CA ASP A 84 17.72 4.18 7.30
C ASP A 84 16.27 4.34 6.81
N LEU A 85 15.95 5.46 6.18
CA LEU A 85 14.62 5.71 5.61
C LEU A 85 14.31 4.85 4.37
N SER A 86 15.32 4.20 3.79
CA SER A 86 15.09 3.27 2.67
C SER A 86 14.58 1.90 3.14
N ASP A 87 14.61 1.63 4.44
CA ASP A 87 14.02 0.43 5.02
C ASP A 87 12.49 0.62 5.16
N PRO A 88 11.67 -0.13 4.40
CA PRO A 88 10.21 0.06 4.39
C PRO A 88 9.56 -0.27 5.74
N ASP A 89 10.26 -1.02 6.59
CA ASP A 89 9.81 -1.40 7.94
C ASP A 89 10.15 -0.34 8.99
N ALA A 90 11.04 0.62 8.68
CA ALA A 90 11.45 1.66 9.64
C ALA A 90 10.32 2.63 10.01
N ALA A 91 9.34 2.81 9.11
CA ALA A 91 8.19 3.69 9.31
C ALA A 91 6.89 2.93 9.68
N SER A 92 6.88 1.60 9.60
CA SER A 92 5.70 0.76 9.85
C SER A 92 5.51 0.50 11.35
N THR A 93 5.20 1.55 12.12
CA THR A 93 4.50 1.32 13.40
C THR A 93 3.05 1.01 13.07
N ASP A 94 2.73 -0.28 13.04
CA ASP A 94 1.36 -0.78 12.96
C ASP A 94 0.54 -0.16 14.11
N ALA A 95 -0.29 0.83 13.76
CA ALA A 95 -1.31 1.39 14.64
C ALA A 95 -2.42 0.34 14.82
N THR A 96 -2.09 -0.71 15.57
CA THR A 96 -3.03 -1.75 15.96
C THR A 96 -4.14 -1.13 16.81
N ALA A 97 -5.30 -1.00 16.15
CA ALA A 97 -6.65 -1.12 16.68
C ALA A 97 -6.88 -0.71 18.15
N THR A 98 -7.52 0.46 18.30
CA THR A 98 -8.34 0.79 19.47
C THR A 98 -9.30 -0.36 19.77
N THR A 99 -8.95 -1.20 20.77
CA THR A 99 -9.94 -2.06 21.41
C THR A 99 -10.70 -1.21 22.42
N LEU A 100 -11.89 -0.79 21.99
CA LEU A 100 -12.94 -0.24 22.81
C LEU A 100 -13.40 -1.29 23.83
N GLU A 101 -12.88 -1.25 25.06
CA GLU A 101 -13.48 -1.98 26.17
C GLU A 101 -14.34 -1.04 27.03
N LYS A 102 -15.66 -1.20 26.89
CA LYS A 102 -16.65 -1.07 27.97
C LYS A 102 -17.92 -1.85 27.62
N PRO A 103 -18.78 -2.25 28.57
CA PRO A 103 -18.99 -1.68 29.92
C PRO A 103 -18.32 -2.39 31.10
#